data_AF-A0A2G4JLM8-F1
#
_entry.id   AF-A0A2G4JLM8-F1
#
_cell.length_a   1.000
_cell.length_b   1.000
_cell.length_c   1.000
_cell.angle_alpha   90.00
_cell.angle_beta   90.00
_cell.angle_gamma   90.00
#
_symmetry.space_group_name_H-M   'P 1'
#
loop_
_entity.id
_entity.type
_entity.pdbx_description
1 polymer ?
#
loop_
_entity_poly.entity_id
_entity_poly.type
_entity_poly.pdbx_seq_one_letter_code
_entity_poly.pdbx_strand_id
1 'polypeptide(L)'
;MKRAFLALVFILVAHVPAFATWSVIAVDARTGQVIVASATCVRQQGFPQRQPTPSRDLMELQAVIVPGIGVAACQAGADNTRENQMLVYAELKQGTPPTKILDLLKAHEANRKPEDQMERRQFGILAIPDGKQITAQNNRAGFNGANNSVSSLYFGGRVGDIHYQVQGNTLLGDAVMHQAALAFTRATGTMADRVMAAMDAADANGGDHRCNCGTSVIDFAPCDNKTSYVAYITIAEKDDAMGATHNDGQYSVYLSVTDLNTVKGESGNPVKTLRTRYDAWKKAGSRKTGPMPPSLYKGTK
;
A
#
# COMPACT_ATOMS: atom_id res chain seq x y z
N MET A 1 49.87 -31.89 -21.60
CA MET A 1 49.34 -31.70 -20.23
C MET A 1 48.92 -30.25 -20.04
N LYS A 2 47.60 -30.05 -19.96
CA LYS A 2 46.81 -28.99 -19.29
C LYS A 2 47.49 -27.64 -18.99
N ARG A 3 47.08 -26.58 -19.71
CA ARG A 3 47.08 -25.17 -19.24
C ARG A 3 45.79 -24.52 -19.76
N ALA A 4 44.67 -24.79 -19.08
CA ALA A 4 44.04 -23.89 -18.10
C ALA A 4 43.40 -22.66 -18.76
N PHE A 5 42.15 -22.85 -19.18
CA PHE A 5 41.18 -21.79 -19.47
C PHE A 5 40.91 -20.99 -18.18
N LEU A 6 40.99 -19.66 -18.26
CA LEU A 6 40.44 -18.76 -17.24
C LEU A 6 39.52 -17.78 -17.97
N ALA A 7 38.25 -18.19 -18.12
CA ALA A 7 37.16 -17.31 -18.48
C ALA A 7 36.70 -16.61 -17.20
N LEU A 8 37.03 -15.32 -17.08
CA LEU A 8 36.55 -14.48 -15.99
C LEU A 8 35.15 -13.99 -16.35
N VAL A 9 34.12 -14.71 -15.91
CA VAL A 9 32.73 -14.25 -16.02
C VAL A 9 32.49 -13.24 -14.90
N PHE A 10 32.53 -11.95 -15.24
CA PHE A 10 31.97 -10.90 -14.39
C PHE A 10 30.45 -11.06 -14.38
N ILE A 11 29.90 -11.71 -13.35
CA ILE A 11 28.48 -11.60 -13.04
C ILE A 11 28.26 -10.19 -12.49
N LEU A 12 27.90 -9.25 -13.38
CA LEU A 12 27.22 -8.03 -12.97
C LEU A 12 25.88 -8.44 -12.36
N VAL A 13 25.87 -8.65 -11.03
CA VAL A 13 24.63 -8.71 -10.26
C VAL A 13 24.04 -7.30 -10.32
N ALA A 14 23.24 -7.05 -11.35
CA ALA A 14 22.31 -5.93 -11.35
C ALA A 14 21.45 -6.12 -10.10
N HIS A 15 21.70 -5.31 -9.06
CA HIS A 15 20.85 -5.28 -7.89
C HIS A 15 19.50 -4.77 -8.39
N VAL A 16 18.56 -5.68 -8.64
CA VAL A 16 17.17 -5.28 -8.84
C VAL A 16 16.79 -4.56 -7.55
N PRO A 17 16.46 -3.26 -7.59
CA PRO A 17 16.07 -2.56 -6.39
C PRO A 17 14.84 -3.25 -5.82
N ALA A 18 15.01 -3.99 -4.73
CA ALA A 18 13.90 -4.58 -3.99
C ALA A 18 13.12 -3.42 -3.39
N PHE A 19 11.91 -3.15 -3.90
CA PHE A 19 11.05 -2.05 -3.47
C PHE A 19 10.18 -2.50 -2.30
N ALA A 20 10.30 -1.79 -1.19
CA ALA A 20 9.71 -2.08 0.09
C ALA A 20 8.62 -1.07 0.44
N THR A 21 7.58 -1.57 1.08
CA THR A 21 6.33 -0.84 1.28
C THR A 21 5.60 -1.41 2.49
N TRP A 22 4.94 -0.54 3.26
CA TRP A 22 3.94 -0.95 4.23
C TRP A 22 2.64 -0.20 4.01
N SER A 23 1.55 -0.80 4.45
CA SER A 23 0.22 -0.25 4.30
C SER A 23 -0.74 -0.71 5.39
N VAL A 24 -1.76 0.11 5.58
CA VAL A 24 -2.88 -0.10 6.50
C VAL A 24 -4.15 0.02 5.68
N ILE A 25 -4.98 -1.00 5.70
CA ILE A 25 -6.30 -1.02 5.09
C ILE A 25 -7.36 -1.22 6.15
N ALA A 26 -8.50 -0.54 6.02
CA ALA A 26 -9.60 -0.66 6.96
C ALA A 26 -10.95 -0.47 6.26
N VAL A 27 -11.97 -1.14 6.77
CA VAL A 27 -13.36 -0.95 6.36
C VAL A 27 -14.25 -0.81 7.60
N ASP A 28 -15.24 0.06 7.52
CA ASP A 28 -16.29 0.21 8.54
C ASP A 28 -17.57 -0.45 8.01
N ALA A 29 -17.94 -1.59 8.60
CA ALA A 29 -19.09 -2.37 8.17
C ALA A 29 -20.44 -1.66 8.40
N ARG A 30 -20.48 -0.66 9.28
CA ARG A 30 -21.68 0.12 9.59
C ARG A 30 -21.90 1.26 8.59
N THR A 31 -20.83 1.95 8.19
CA THR A 31 -20.93 3.14 7.33
C THR A 31 -20.70 2.84 5.85
N GLY A 32 -19.99 1.77 5.52
CA GLY A 32 -19.52 1.51 4.16
C GLY A 32 -18.20 2.21 3.81
N GLN A 33 -17.60 2.95 4.74
CA GLN A 33 -16.34 3.64 4.51
C GLN A 33 -15.19 2.64 4.34
N VAL A 34 -14.30 2.90 3.39
CA VAL A 34 -13.08 2.13 3.17
C VAL A 34 -11.87 3.08 3.15
N ILE A 35 -10.77 2.67 3.78
CA ILE A 35 -9.54 3.46 3.86
C ILE A 35 -8.34 2.59 3.48
N VAL A 36 -7.41 3.21 2.75
CA VAL A 36 -6.06 2.69 2.54
C VAL A 36 -5.06 3.81 2.79
N ALA A 37 -4.01 3.49 3.54
CA ALA A 37 -2.82 4.32 3.69
C ALA A 37 -1.58 3.46 3.43
N SER A 38 -0.58 4.02 2.77
CA SER A 38 0.68 3.31 2.52
C SER A 38 1.86 4.25 2.53
N ALA A 39 3.05 3.70 2.79
CA ALA A 39 4.31 4.40 2.64
C ALA A 39 5.42 3.46 2.12
N THR A 40 6.40 4.02 1.42
CA THR A 40 7.44 3.26 0.71
C THR A 40 8.74 4.03 0.58
N CYS A 41 9.88 3.34 0.59
CA CYS A 41 11.16 3.91 0.19
C CYS A 41 11.40 3.92 -1.34
N VAL A 42 10.34 3.82 -2.16
CA VAL A 42 10.41 4.15 -3.59
C VAL A 42 10.23 5.66 -3.78
N ARG A 43 11.18 6.30 -4.47
CA ARG A 43 11.07 7.72 -4.85
C ARG A 43 9.93 7.97 -5.82
N GLN A 44 9.28 9.13 -5.71
CA GLN A 44 8.14 9.50 -6.55
C GLN A 44 8.45 9.45 -8.05
N GLN A 45 9.66 9.86 -8.45
CA GLN A 45 10.10 9.81 -9.84
C GLN A 45 10.15 8.40 -10.44
N GLY A 46 10.20 7.35 -9.61
CA GLY A 46 10.27 5.97 -10.07
C GLY A 46 8.92 5.40 -10.54
N PHE A 47 7.79 5.93 -10.07
CA PHE A 47 6.47 5.40 -10.46
C PHE A 47 6.14 5.64 -11.94
N PRO A 48 6.34 6.85 -12.51
CA PRO A 48 6.05 7.09 -13.92
C PRO A 48 6.98 6.34 -14.88
N GLN A 49 8.10 5.82 -14.39
CA GLN A 49 9.08 5.05 -15.18
C GLN A 49 8.77 3.55 -15.23
N ARG A 50 7.77 3.08 -14.47
CA ARG A 50 7.40 1.67 -14.43
C ARG A 50 6.90 1.18 -15.78
N GLN A 51 7.25 -0.07 -16.08
CA GLN A 51 6.90 -0.78 -17.30
C GLN A 51 6.20 -2.10 -16.95
N PRO A 52 5.26 -2.58 -17.80
CA PRO A 52 4.84 -1.98 -19.08
C PRO A 52 3.88 -0.80 -18.91
N THR A 53 3.31 -0.62 -17.72
CA THR A 53 2.36 0.47 -17.44
C THR A 53 2.95 1.44 -16.42
N PRO A 54 3.01 2.74 -16.73
CA PRO A 54 3.40 3.74 -15.75
C PRO A 54 2.34 3.86 -14.66
N SER A 55 2.75 4.33 -13.48
CA SER A 55 1.85 4.73 -12.39
C SER A 55 2.20 6.15 -11.99
N ARG A 56 1.22 6.99 -11.68
CA ARG A 56 1.44 8.35 -11.19
C ARG A 56 2.24 8.31 -9.90
N ASP A 57 1.81 7.49 -8.95
CA ASP A 57 2.36 7.41 -7.60
C ASP A 57 2.12 6.02 -6.98
N LEU A 58 2.45 5.89 -5.70
CA LEU A 58 2.27 4.66 -4.94
C LEU A 58 0.80 4.20 -4.92
N MET A 59 -0.13 5.13 -4.69
CA MET A 59 -1.56 4.79 -4.61
C MET A 59 -2.03 4.16 -5.91
N GLU A 60 -1.74 4.80 -7.06
CA GLU A 60 -2.17 4.29 -8.37
C GLU A 60 -1.61 2.88 -8.64
N LEU A 61 -0.37 2.63 -8.24
CA LEU A 61 0.28 1.33 -8.42
C LEU A 61 -0.39 0.20 -7.65
N GLN A 62 -0.70 0.40 -6.36
CA GLN A 62 -0.97 -0.73 -5.45
C GLN A 62 -2.38 -0.77 -4.84
N ALA A 63 -3.05 0.37 -4.67
CA ALA A 63 -4.29 0.43 -3.91
C ALA A 63 -5.43 -0.06 -4.78
N VAL A 64 -6.25 -0.99 -4.30
CA VAL A 64 -7.56 -1.31 -4.90
C VAL A 64 -8.62 -0.75 -3.98
N ILE A 65 -9.50 0.09 -4.49
CA ILE A 65 -10.50 0.82 -3.70
C ILE A 65 -11.87 0.59 -4.33
N VAL A 66 -12.78 -0.04 -3.58
CA VAL A 66 -14.16 -0.26 -3.99
C VAL A 66 -15.07 0.35 -2.92
N PRO A 67 -15.50 1.62 -3.07
CA PRO A 67 -16.38 2.31 -2.14
C PRO A 67 -17.58 1.45 -1.73
N GLY A 68 -17.83 1.34 -0.41
CA GLY A 68 -18.96 0.57 0.11
C GLY A 68 -18.82 -0.96 0.05
N ILE A 69 -17.70 -1.50 -0.46
CA ILE A 69 -17.52 -2.93 -0.71
C ILE A 69 -16.23 -3.45 -0.07
N GLY A 70 -15.08 -2.83 -0.36
CA GLY A 70 -13.80 -3.37 0.08
C GLY A 70 -12.59 -2.57 -0.39
N VAL A 71 -11.42 -2.99 0.09
CA VAL A 71 -10.15 -2.33 -0.16
C VAL A 71 -9.02 -3.36 -0.14
N ALA A 72 -7.98 -3.14 -0.95
CA ALA A 72 -6.79 -3.97 -0.93
C ALA A 72 -5.51 -3.17 -1.18
N ALA A 73 -4.39 -3.77 -0.78
CA ALA A 73 -3.05 -3.34 -1.13
C ALA A 73 -2.33 -4.49 -1.85
N CYS A 74 -2.04 -4.28 -3.14
CA CYS A 74 -1.26 -5.19 -4.00
C CYS A 74 0.16 -4.66 -4.12
N GLN A 75 1.05 -5.09 -3.23
CA GLN A 75 2.40 -4.54 -3.05
C GLN A 75 3.47 -5.65 -3.10
N ALA A 76 4.72 -5.29 -2.79
CA ALA A 76 5.94 -6.10 -2.98
C ALA A 76 6.11 -6.58 -4.42
N GLY A 77 7.20 -6.17 -5.07
CA GLY A 77 7.43 -6.46 -6.48
C GLY A 77 6.19 -6.22 -7.34
N ALA A 78 5.37 -5.19 -7.07
CA ALA A 78 3.98 -5.05 -7.53
C ALA A 78 3.78 -5.27 -9.05
N ASP A 79 2.60 -5.76 -9.42
CA ASP A 79 2.25 -6.05 -10.80
C ASP A 79 2.02 -4.77 -11.61
N ASN A 80 2.99 -4.43 -12.48
CA ASN A 80 2.92 -3.25 -13.33
C ASN A 80 2.00 -3.45 -14.56
N THR A 81 1.50 -4.66 -14.84
CA THR A 81 0.47 -4.86 -15.88
C THR A 81 -0.92 -4.45 -15.39
N ARG A 82 -1.09 -4.35 -14.06
CA ARG A 82 -2.34 -4.11 -13.32
C ARG A 82 -3.32 -5.29 -13.28
N GLU A 83 -2.99 -6.45 -13.84
CA GLU A 83 -3.92 -7.59 -13.88
C GLU A 83 -4.27 -8.09 -12.48
N ASN A 84 -3.32 -8.18 -11.55
CA ASN A 84 -3.62 -8.58 -10.16
C ASN A 84 -4.58 -7.59 -9.47
N GLN A 85 -4.32 -6.29 -9.63
CA GLN A 85 -5.13 -5.22 -9.05
C GLN A 85 -6.55 -5.25 -9.62
N MET A 86 -6.68 -5.46 -10.93
CA MET A 86 -7.96 -5.56 -11.61
C MET A 86 -8.72 -6.85 -11.27
N LEU A 87 -8.03 -7.97 -11.07
CA LEU A 87 -8.63 -9.21 -10.57
C LEU A 87 -9.24 -8.97 -9.19
N VAL A 88 -8.47 -8.40 -8.25
CA VAL A 88 -9.00 -8.08 -6.90
C VAL A 88 -10.18 -7.11 -6.99
N TYR A 89 -10.09 -6.07 -7.83
CA TYR A 89 -11.18 -5.11 -8.03
C TYR A 89 -12.46 -5.77 -8.55
N ALA A 90 -12.35 -6.61 -9.58
CA ALA A 90 -13.48 -7.31 -10.17
C ALA A 90 -14.13 -8.29 -9.20
N GLU A 91 -13.32 -9.03 -8.44
CA GLU A 91 -13.81 -10.03 -7.50
C GLU A 91 -14.43 -9.41 -6.23
N LEU A 92 -13.88 -8.30 -5.73
CA LEU A 92 -14.53 -7.54 -4.65
C LEU A 92 -15.92 -7.08 -5.07
N LYS A 93 -16.08 -6.54 -6.29
CA LYS A 93 -17.38 -6.10 -6.82
C LYS A 93 -18.39 -7.25 -6.97
N GLN A 94 -17.93 -8.48 -7.15
CA GLN A 94 -18.77 -9.67 -7.23
C GLN A 94 -19.17 -10.21 -5.84
N GLY A 95 -18.62 -9.67 -4.75
CA GLY A 95 -18.85 -10.20 -3.40
C GLY A 95 -18.07 -11.50 -3.13
N THR A 96 -16.97 -11.72 -3.85
CA THR A 96 -16.10 -12.88 -3.62
C THR A 96 -15.37 -12.73 -2.29
N PRO A 97 -15.40 -13.74 -1.39
CA PRO A 97 -14.65 -13.69 -0.14
C PRO A 97 -13.14 -13.49 -0.37
N PRO A 98 -12.46 -12.59 0.37
CA PRO A 98 -11.04 -12.30 0.20
C PRO A 98 -10.10 -13.52 0.16
N THR A 99 -10.40 -14.59 0.91
CA THR A 99 -9.62 -15.83 0.85
C THR A 99 -9.69 -16.50 -0.52
N LYS A 100 -10.87 -16.52 -1.17
CA LYS A 100 -11.02 -17.02 -2.54
C LYS A 100 -10.34 -16.09 -3.56
N ILE A 101 -10.38 -14.78 -3.36
CA ILE A 101 -9.64 -13.83 -4.21
C ILE A 101 -8.14 -14.14 -4.18
N LEU A 102 -7.60 -14.47 -3.01
CA LEU A 102 -6.20 -14.87 -2.88
C LEU A 102 -5.88 -16.17 -3.64
N ASP A 103 -6.79 -17.15 -3.62
CA ASP A 103 -6.60 -18.39 -4.40
C ASP A 103 -6.65 -18.12 -5.91
N LEU A 104 -7.53 -17.22 -6.36
CA LEU A 104 -7.57 -16.76 -7.76
C LEU A 104 -6.28 -16.04 -8.16
N LEU A 105 -5.71 -15.20 -7.29
CA LEU A 105 -4.42 -14.55 -7.53
C LEU A 105 -3.27 -15.56 -7.67
N LYS A 106 -3.23 -16.59 -6.81
CA LYS A 106 -2.23 -17.66 -6.92
C LYS A 106 -2.36 -18.41 -8.24
N ALA A 107 -3.59 -18.75 -8.63
CA ALA A 107 -3.84 -19.41 -9.90
C ALA A 107 -3.47 -18.52 -11.09
N HIS A 108 -3.75 -17.22 -11.03
CA HIS A 108 -3.38 -16.24 -12.05
C HIS A 108 -1.85 -16.15 -12.22
N GLU A 109 -1.10 -15.98 -11.14
CA GLU A 109 0.36 -15.89 -11.18
C GLU A 109 1.01 -17.21 -11.62
N ALA A 110 0.52 -18.36 -11.17
CA ALA A 110 1.00 -19.67 -11.60
C ALA A 110 0.84 -19.90 -13.12
N ASN A 111 -0.18 -19.29 -13.72
CA ASN A 111 -0.46 -19.37 -15.15
C ASN A 111 0.29 -18.28 -15.96
N ARG A 112 0.83 -17.25 -15.31
CA ARG A 112 1.54 -16.17 -15.97
C ARG A 112 2.86 -16.66 -16.58
N LYS A 113 3.23 -16.10 -17.73
CA LYS A 113 4.48 -16.37 -18.45
C LYS A 113 5.36 -15.12 -18.49
N PRO A 114 6.70 -15.26 -18.52
CA PRO A 114 7.48 -16.51 -18.58
C PRO A 114 7.60 -17.26 -17.24
N GLU A 115 7.35 -16.61 -16.13
CA GLU A 115 7.60 -17.13 -14.79
C GLU A 115 6.48 -16.76 -13.81
N ASP A 116 6.25 -17.64 -12.84
CA ASP A 116 5.36 -17.39 -11.70
C ASP A 116 5.99 -16.31 -10.81
N GLN A 117 5.24 -15.24 -10.60
CA GLN A 117 5.69 -14.10 -9.79
C GLN A 117 5.06 -14.07 -8.40
N MET A 118 4.32 -15.10 -7.98
CA MET A 118 3.61 -15.10 -6.70
C MET A 118 4.56 -14.86 -5.52
N GLU A 119 5.73 -15.51 -5.52
CA GLU A 119 6.69 -15.43 -4.40
C GLU A 119 7.36 -14.06 -4.23
N ARG A 120 7.20 -13.13 -5.17
CA ARG A 120 7.65 -11.73 -5.03
C ARG A 120 6.50 -10.76 -4.76
N ARG A 121 5.26 -11.24 -4.54
CA ARG A 121 4.08 -10.41 -4.26
C ARG A 121 3.76 -10.36 -2.77
N GLN A 122 3.01 -9.34 -2.39
CA GLN A 122 2.34 -9.22 -1.12
C GLN A 122 0.93 -8.66 -1.34
N PHE A 123 -0.06 -9.33 -0.75
CA PHE A 123 -1.45 -8.91 -0.84
C PHE A 123 -2.01 -8.69 0.55
N GLY A 124 -2.76 -7.61 0.71
CA GLY A 124 -3.71 -7.47 1.79
C GLY A 124 -5.07 -7.11 1.24
N ILE A 125 -6.10 -7.89 1.54
CA ILE A 125 -7.45 -7.74 0.96
C ILE A 125 -8.43 -7.73 2.12
N LEU A 126 -9.32 -6.74 2.13
CA LEU A 126 -10.35 -6.59 3.13
C LEU A 126 -11.68 -6.23 2.45
N ALA A 127 -12.74 -6.92 2.84
CA ALA A 127 -14.09 -6.64 2.34
C ALA A 127 -15.03 -6.32 3.51
N ILE A 128 -16.08 -5.58 3.24
CA ILE A 128 -17.16 -5.37 4.19
C ILE A 128 -17.97 -6.67 4.27
N PRO A 129 -18.23 -7.22 5.47
CA PRO A 129 -19.15 -8.33 5.62
C PRO A 129 -20.52 -7.98 5.02
N ASP A 130 -20.99 -8.77 4.05
CA ASP A 130 -22.20 -8.49 3.28
C ASP A 130 -23.43 -9.27 3.77
N GLY A 131 -23.24 -10.09 4.81
CA GLY A 131 -24.27 -10.98 5.35
C GLY A 131 -24.63 -12.14 4.41
N LYS A 132 -23.88 -12.33 3.31
CA LYS A 132 -24.06 -13.40 2.32
C LYS A 132 -22.84 -14.30 2.33
N GLN A 133 -21.91 -14.09 1.39
CA GLN A 133 -20.71 -14.91 1.26
C GLN A 133 -19.57 -14.39 2.13
N ILE A 134 -19.57 -13.09 2.45
CA ILE A 134 -18.54 -12.43 3.22
C ILE A 134 -19.03 -12.24 4.66
N THR A 135 -18.39 -12.95 5.59
CA THR A 135 -18.63 -12.90 7.03
C THR A 135 -17.47 -12.23 7.74
N ALA A 136 -17.65 -11.83 9.00
CA ALA A 136 -16.58 -11.27 9.82
C ALA A 136 -15.34 -12.19 9.98
N GLN A 137 -15.48 -13.49 9.70
CA GLN A 137 -14.41 -14.48 9.81
C GLN A 137 -13.63 -14.66 8.51
N ASN A 138 -14.23 -14.39 7.34
CA ASN A 138 -13.59 -14.59 6.03
C ASN A 138 -13.39 -13.29 5.24
N ASN A 139 -13.74 -12.13 5.81
CA ASN A 139 -13.68 -10.83 5.14
C ASN A 139 -12.27 -10.25 4.99
N ARG A 140 -11.24 -11.06 5.20
CA ARG A 140 -9.84 -10.64 5.12
C ARG A 140 -8.96 -11.75 4.59
N ALA A 141 -7.97 -11.39 3.77
CA ALA A 141 -6.88 -12.26 3.39
C ALA A 141 -5.56 -11.47 3.33
N GLY A 142 -4.47 -12.16 3.67
CA GLY A 142 -3.12 -11.65 3.56
C GLY A 142 -2.21 -12.70 2.93
N PHE A 143 -1.20 -12.27 2.20
CA PHE A 143 -0.18 -13.15 1.62
C PHE A 143 1.15 -12.43 1.52
N ASN A 144 2.23 -13.16 1.84
CA ASN A 144 3.61 -12.73 1.60
C ASN A 144 4.33 -13.82 0.84
N GLY A 145 4.84 -13.49 -0.33
CA GLY A 145 5.78 -14.35 -1.02
C GLY A 145 7.11 -14.44 -0.28
N ALA A 146 7.74 -15.60 -0.35
CA ALA A 146 9.00 -15.92 0.30
C ALA A 146 10.18 -15.06 -0.20
N ASN A 147 10.09 -14.49 -1.41
CA ASN A 147 11.14 -13.67 -2.02
C ASN A 147 11.02 -12.17 -1.70
N ASN A 148 10.11 -11.77 -0.81
CA ASN A 148 9.97 -10.36 -0.43
C ASN A 148 11.13 -9.89 0.47
N SER A 149 11.26 -10.48 1.65
CA SER A 149 12.38 -10.35 2.60
C SER A 149 12.08 -11.12 3.89
N VAL A 150 13.09 -11.26 4.76
CA VAL A 150 12.94 -11.87 6.09
C VAL A 150 11.85 -11.20 6.94
N SER A 151 11.76 -9.87 6.93
CA SER A 151 10.70 -9.15 7.65
C SER A 151 9.61 -8.72 6.67
N SER A 152 8.74 -9.67 6.35
CA SER A 152 7.52 -9.47 5.57
C SER A 152 6.35 -10.16 6.26
N LEU A 153 5.39 -9.40 6.75
CA LEU A 153 4.31 -9.88 7.62
C LEU A 153 3.05 -9.04 7.46
N TYR A 154 1.92 -9.61 7.89
CA TYR A 154 0.63 -8.95 7.94
C TYR A 154 -0.13 -9.36 9.21
N PHE A 155 -0.94 -8.44 9.74
CA PHE A 155 -1.85 -8.70 10.86
C PHE A 155 -3.16 -8.01 10.59
N GLY A 156 -4.27 -8.63 10.99
CA GLY A 156 -5.56 -7.98 10.89
C GLY A 156 -6.46 -8.35 12.05
N GLY A 157 -7.48 -7.54 12.24
CA GLY A 157 -8.40 -7.69 13.35
C GLY A 157 -9.63 -6.82 13.16
N ARG A 158 -10.29 -6.53 14.27
CA ARG A 158 -11.51 -5.74 14.32
C ARG A 158 -11.57 -4.92 15.60
N VAL A 159 -12.16 -3.72 15.52
CA VAL A 159 -12.56 -2.89 16.66
C VAL A 159 -13.98 -2.41 16.43
N GLY A 160 -14.95 -2.94 17.20
CA GLY A 160 -16.37 -2.70 16.92
C GLY A 160 -16.75 -3.19 15.51
N ASP A 161 -17.28 -2.30 14.68
CA ASP A 161 -17.65 -2.57 13.28
C ASP A 161 -16.50 -2.32 12.29
N ILE A 162 -15.36 -1.81 12.76
CA ILE A 162 -14.20 -1.51 11.93
C ILE A 162 -13.31 -2.74 11.83
N HIS A 163 -13.17 -3.29 10.63
CA HIS A 163 -12.20 -4.33 10.32
C HIS A 163 -10.93 -3.68 9.76
N TYR A 164 -9.77 -4.27 10.00
CA TYR A 164 -8.51 -3.74 9.50
C TYR A 164 -7.49 -4.84 9.16
N GLN A 165 -6.50 -4.46 8.36
CA GLN A 165 -5.26 -5.20 8.18
C GLN A 165 -4.09 -4.23 8.01
N VAL A 166 -2.96 -4.54 8.64
CA VAL A 166 -1.65 -3.94 8.39
C VAL A 166 -0.78 -4.96 7.68
N GLN A 167 0.02 -4.53 6.72
CA GLN A 167 0.95 -5.39 6.01
C GLN A 167 2.19 -4.63 5.57
N GLY A 168 3.33 -5.32 5.50
CA GLY A 168 4.56 -4.71 5.03
C GLY A 168 5.60 -5.73 4.60
N ASN A 169 6.48 -5.31 3.71
CA ASN A 169 7.59 -6.11 3.18
C ASN A 169 8.89 -5.30 3.26
N THR A 170 9.99 -6.01 3.50
CA THR A 170 11.35 -5.42 3.54
C THR A 170 11.42 -4.35 4.62
N LEU A 171 10.83 -4.69 5.77
CA LEU A 171 10.76 -3.83 6.93
C LEU A 171 12.07 -3.86 7.72
N LEU A 172 12.24 -2.89 8.63
CA LEU A 172 13.35 -2.90 9.59
C LEU A 172 13.27 -4.08 10.56
N GLY A 173 12.05 -4.51 10.90
CA GLY A 173 11.79 -5.69 11.69
C GLY A 173 10.30 -5.86 11.95
N ASP A 174 9.94 -7.00 12.54
CA ASP A 174 8.53 -7.39 12.71
C ASP A 174 7.75 -6.45 13.63
N ALA A 175 8.45 -5.74 14.53
CA ALA A 175 7.89 -4.71 15.38
C ALA A 175 7.14 -3.64 14.61
N VAL A 176 7.54 -3.32 13.37
CA VAL A 176 6.89 -2.34 12.50
C VAL A 176 5.40 -2.67 12.32
N MET A 177 5.04 -3.93 12.05
CA MET A 177 3.65 -4.34 11.85
C MET A 177 2.93 -4.68 13.15
N HIS A 178 3.62 -5.28 14.13
CA HIS A 178 3.02 -5.53 15.45
C HIS A 178 2.57 -4.24 16.13
N GLN A 179 3.42 -3.21 16.13
CA GLN A 179 3.09 -1.92 16.76
C GLN A 179 2.06 -1.15 15.95
N ALA A 180 2.05 -1.25 14.62
CA ALA A 180 0.99 -0.67 13.78
C ALA A 180 -0.39 -1.25 14.12
N ALA A 181 -0.52 -2.58 14.23
CA ALA A 181 -1.77 -3.23 14.61
C ALA A 181 -2.21 -2.86 16.04
N LEU A 182 -1.25 -2.79 16.98
CA LEU A 182 -1.52 -2.39 18.35
C LEU A 182 -1.99 -0.92 18.44
N ALA A 183 -1.35 -0.01 17.69
CA ALA A 183 -1.74 1.38 17.64
C ALA A 183 -3.13 1.56 17.01
N PHE A 184 -3.45 0.83 15.93
CA PHE A 184 -4.78 0.82 15.32
C PHE A 184 -5.87 0.48 16.34
N THR A 185 -5.63 -0.58 17.12
CA THR A 185 -6.62 -1.09 18.09
C THR A 185 -6.81 -0.17 19.29
N ARG A 186 -5.71 0.43 19.79
CA ARG A 186 -5.72 1.33 20.95
C ARG A 186 -6.16 2.76 20.65
N ALA A 187 -6.00 3.22 19.41
CA ALA A 187 -6.41 4.56 19.03
C ALA A 187 -7.92 4.78 19.27
N THR A 188 -8.31 6.03 19.47
CA THR A 188 -9.71 6.45 19.63
C THR A 188 -10.08 7.42 18.50
N GLY A 189 -11.36 7.72 18.36
CA GLY A 189 -11.86 8.57 17.27
C GLY A 189 -12.28 7.78 16.04
N THR A 190 -12.09 8.39 14.86
CA THR A 190 -12.57 7.87 13.56
C THR A 190 -11.76 6.67 13.07
N MET A 191 -12.26 5.94 12.07
CA MET A 191 -11.45 4.91 11.40
C MET A 191 -10.16 5.51 10.82
N ALA A 192 -10.22 6.71 10.26
CA ALA A 192 -9.05 7.42 9.75
C ALA A 192 -8.01 7.74 10.85
N ASP A 193 -8.46 8.05 12.07
CA ASP A 193 -7.55 8.28 13.21
C ASP A 193 -6.78 7.02 13.58
N ARG A 194 -7.47 5.87 13.55
CA ARG A 194 -6.85 4.56 13.80
C ARG A 194 -5.84 4.20 12.72
N VAL A 195 -6.17 4.46 11.45
CA VAL A 195 -5.26 4.27 10.31
C VAL A 195 -4.02 5.15 10.46
N MET A 196 -4.18 6.44 10.77
CA MET A 196 -3.04 7.33 10.97
C MET A 196 -2.18 6.94 12.18
N ALA A 197 -2.79 6.53 13.29
CA ALA A 197 -2.04 6.02 14.45
C ALA A 197 -1.21 4.76 14.11
N ALA A 198 -1.75 3.88 13.25
CA ALA A 198 -1.01 2.72 12.76
C ALA A 198 0.16 3.11 11.85
N MET A 199 -0.02 4.11 10.98
CA MET A 199 1.05 4.66 10.15
C MET A 199 2.16 5.29 11.01
N ASP A 200 1.79 6.10 12.01
CA ASP A 200 2.72 6.72 12.95
C ASP A 200 3.55 5.67 13.72
N ALA A 201 2.89 4.59 14.18
CA ALA A 201 3.57 3.51 14.91
C ALA A 201 4.50 2.68 14.01
N ALA A 202 4.12 2.41 12.76
CA ALA A 202 4.99 1.75 11.80
C ALA A 202 6.26 2.58 11.54
N ASP A 203 6.10 3.89 11.34
CA ASP A 203 7.20 4.84 11.15
C ASP A 203 8.13 4.91 12.35
N ALA A 204 7.58 5.03 13.56
CA ALA A 204 8.35 5.09 14.80
C ALA A 204 9.18 3.82 15.07
N ASN A 205 8.79 2.68 14.48
CA ASN A 205 9.50 1.40 14.58
C ASN A 205 10.41 1.13 13.37
N GLY A 206 10.62 2.13 12.51
CA GLY A 206 11.63 2.14 11.45
C GLY A 206 11.11 1.89 10.04
N GLY A 207 9.83 1.52 9.86
CA GLY A 207 9.23 1.31 8.55
C GLY A 207 10.07 0.40 7.63
N ASP A 208 10.36 0.91 6.44
CA ASP A 208 11.20 0.27 5.42
C ASP A 208 12.70 0.50 5.69
N HIS A 209 13.46 -0.60 5.87
CA HIS A 209 14.84 -0.54 6.34
C HIS A 209 15.83 0.14 5.39
N ARG A 210 15.44 0.32 4.12
CA ARG A 210 16.30 0.92 3.10
C ARG A 210 16.34 2.44 3.22
N CYS A 211 15.31 3.03 3.82
CA CYS A 211 15.24 4.47 4.04
C CYS A 211 15.85 4.83 5.39
N ASN A 212 16.74 5.80 5.36
CA ASN A 212 17.29 6.48 6.53
C ASN A 212 17.74 7.88 6.12
N CYS A 213 18.18 8.69 7.09
CA CYS A 213 18.59 10.06 6.81
C CYS A 213 19.80 10.22 5.89
N GLY A 214 20.71 9.24 5.83
CA GLY A 214 21.82 9.23 4.88
C GLY A 214 21.36 9.03 3.43
N THR A 215 20.14 8.54 3.21
CA THR A 215 19.56 8.41 1.86
C THR A 215 18.72 9.61 1.46
N SER A 216 18.48 10.59 2.33
CA SER A 216 17.58 11.72 2.02
C SER A 216 18.02 12.47 0.76
N VAL A 217 17.06 12.79 -0.10
CA VAL A 217 17.24 13.64 -1.30
C VAL A 217 16.63 15.03 -1.13
N ILE A 218 16.05 15.30 0.05
CA ILE A 218 15.46 16.58 0.43
C ILE A 218 16.44 17.21 1.43
N ASP A 219 17.14 18.26 1.00
CA ASP A 219 18.15 18.98 1.80
C ASP A 219 17.58 20.19 2.55
N PHE A 220 16.50 20.78 2.04
CA PHE A 220 15.83 21.94 2.62
C PHE A 220 14.87 21.61 3.78
N ALA A 221 14.63 20.34 4.05
CA ALA A 221 13.75 19.85 5.12
C ALA A 221 14.57 19.01 6.12
N PRO A 222 14.37 19.16 7.44
CA PRO A 222 15.05 18.32 8.41
C PRO A 222 14.78 16.84 8.15
N CYS A 223 15.83 16.01 8.17
CA CYS A 223 15.63 14.57 8.22
C CYS A 223 15.51 14.11 9.66
N ASP A 224 14.29 13.72 10.03
CA ASP A 224 13.93 13.26 11.35
C ASP A 224 13.43 11.82 11.25
N ASN A 225 14.38 10.89 11.16
CA ASN A 225 14.14 9.44 11.04
C ASN A 225 13.35 9.06 9.78
N LYS A 226 13.89 9.34 8.58
CA LYS A 226 13.23 9.02 7.30
C LYS A 226 13.05 7.51 7.11
N THR A 227 11.82 7.06 6.96
CA THR A 227 11.46 5.66 6.68
C THR A 227 10.86 5.45 5.29
N SER A 228 10.56 6.52 4.55
CA SER A 228 9.92 6.49 3.22
C SER A 228 10.27 7.71 2.37
N TYR A 229 9.99 7.65 1.07
CA TYR A 229 9.93 8.79 0.16
C TYR A 229 8.52 9.21 -0.23
N VAL A 230 7.57 8.28 -0.14
CA VAL A 230 6.16 8.54 -0.40
C VAL A 230 5.32 7.98 0.74
N ALA A 231 4.33 8.75 1.19
CA ALA A 231 3.28 8.32 2.10
C ALA A 231 1.94 8.93 1.66
N TYR A 232 0.83 8.21 1.81
CA TYR A 232 -0.50 8.74 1.56
C TYR A 232 -1.57 8.11 2.44
N ILE A 233 -2.73 8.75 2.51
CA ILE A 233 -4.00 8.19 2.98
C ILE A 233 -5.12 8.56 2.01
N THR A 234 -5.94 7.58 1.66
CA THR A 234 -7.16 7.74 0.87
C THR A 234 -8.36 7.28 1.68
N ILE A 235 -9.40 8.10 1.76
CA ILE A 235 -10.68 7.77 2.40
C ILE A 235 -11.76 7.81 1.33
N ALA A 236 -12.45 6.70 1.14
CA ALA A 236 -13.60 6.61 0.27
C ALA A 236 -14.86 6.28 1.09
N GLU A 237 -15.86 7.15 0.98
CA GLU A 237 -17.18 6.93 1.55
C GLU A 237 -17.99 5.99 0.67
N LYS A 238 -19.03 5.35 1.24
CA LYS A 238 -19.84 4.33 0.55
C LYS A 238 -20.29 4.73 -0.86
N ASP A 239 -20.71 5.98 -1.01
CA ASP A 239 -21.33 6.51 -2.24
C ASP A 239 -20.35 7.32 -3.11
N ASP A 240 -19.05 7.30 -2.79
CA ASP A 240 -18.04 7.92 -3.66
C ASP A 240 -17.98 7.21 -5.01
N ALA A 241 -17.81 7.99 -6.08
CA ALA A 241 -17.89 7.46 -7.43
C ALA A 241 -16.69 6.56 -7.74
N MET A 242 -16.96 5.32 -8.16
CA MET A 242 -15.94 4.45 -8.77
C MET A 242 -15.49 5.02 -10.11
N GLY A 243 -14.21 4.77 -10.44
CA GLY A 243 -13.67 5.09 -11.76
C GLY A 243 -13.69 3.89 -12.69
N ALA A 244 -12.94 4.00 -13.80
CA ALA A 244 -12.84 2.94 -14.81
C ALA A 244 -11.99 1.74 -14.35
N THR A 245 -11.06 1.98 -13.42
CA THR A 245 -10.09 0.99 -12.94
C THR A 245 -10.10 0.85 -11.42
N HIS A 246 -9.13 0.12 -10.88
CA HIS A 246 -9.08 -0.31 -9.50
C HIS A 246 -8.97 0.82 -8.48
N ASN A 247 -8.59 2.05 -8.89
CA ASN A 247 -8.43 3.17 -7.96
C ASN A 247 -8.53 4.59 -8.56
N ASP A 248 -9.12 4.78 -9.74
CA ASP A 248 -9.24 6.09 -10.39
C ASP A 248 -10.62 6.77 -10.20
N GLY A 249 -11.37 6.35 -9.18
CA GLY A 249 -12.60 6.99 -8.75
C GLY A 249 -12.41 8.39 -8.16
N GLN A 250 -13.52 9.01 -7.74
CA GLN A 250 -13.53 10.28 -7.03
C GLN A 250 -13.82 10.04 -5.55
N TYR A 251 -12.76 9.91 -4.77
CA TYR A 251 -12.83 9.62 -3.34
C TYR A 251 -12.86 10.90 -2.52
N SER A 252 -13.50 10.79 -1.35
CA SER A 252 -13.72 11.92 -0.45
C SER A 252 -12.42 12.55 0.03
N VAL A 253 -11.37 11.76 0.28
CA VAL A 253 -10.09 12.31 0.76
C VAL A 253 -8.92 11.63 0.09
N TYR A 254 -7.97 12.42 -0.41
CA TYR A 254 -6.61 11.98 -0.73
C TYR A 254 -5.60 13.00 -0.22
N LEU A 255 -4.78 12.57 0.73
CA LEU A 255 -3.63 13.32 1.22
C LEU A 255 -2.38 12.51 0.88
N SER A 256 -1.40 13.15 0.24
CA SER A 256 -0.14 12.51 -0.11
C SER A 256 1.05 13.40 0.19
N VAL A 257 2.17 12.77 0.49
CA VAL A 257 3.48 13.38 0.68
C VAL A 257 4.50 12.60 -0.12
N THR A 258 5.33 13.30 -0.88
CA THR A 258 6.35 12.75 -1.76
C THR A 258 7.63 13.57 -1.68
N ASP A 259 8.73 13.02 -2.19
CA ASP A 259 9.97 13.78 -2.37
C ASP A 259 9.87 14.91 -3.41
N LEU A 260 8.74 15.06 -4.10
CA LEU A 260 8.50 16.14 -5.06
C LEU A 260 7.49 17.19 -4.57
N ASN A 261 6.69 16.89 -3.55
CA ASN A 261 5.65 17.82 -3.04
C ASN A 261 5.84 18.21 -1.57
N THR A 262 6.94 17.77 -0.94
CA THR A 262 7.34 18.25 0.38
C THR A 262 7.83 19.68 0.26
N VAL A 263 7.41 20.56 1.17
CA VAL A 263 7.76 21.99 1.14
C VAL A 263 8.53 22.42 2.40
N LYS A 264 9.10 23.62 2.37
CA LYS A 264 9.84 24.18 3.51
C LYS A 264 8.94 24.28 4.75
N GLY A 265 9.47 23.84 5.89
CA GLY A 265 8.72 23.78 7.15
C GLY A 265 8.05 22.44 7.42
N GLU A 266 8.02 21.54 6.43
CA GLU A 266 7.63 20.15 6.61
C GLU A 266 8.84 19.25 6.95
N SER A 267 8.54 18.04 7.41
CA SER A 267 9.55 17.01 7.69
C SER A 267 9.98 16.31 6.39
N GLY A 268 11.27 15.97 6.29
CA GLY A 268 11.80 15.11 5.23
C GLY A 268 11.37 13.64 5.33
N ASN A 269 10.70 13.26 6.42
CA ASN A 269 9.97 12.01 6.58
C ASN A 269 8.50 12.19 6.14
N PRO A 270 8.08 11.54 5.03
CA PRO A 270 6.73 11.67 4.50
C PRO A 270 5.61 11.30 5.46
N VAL A 271 5.81 10.34 6.39
CA VAL A 271 4.75 9.93 7.32
C VAL A 271 4.46 11.03 8.34
N LYS A 272 5.49 11.69 8.87
CA LYS A 272 5.34 12.81 9.81
C LYS A 272 4.70 14.03 9.16
N THR A 273 5.06 14.30 7.92
CA THR A 273 4.40 15.35 7.14
C THR A 273 2.95 14.96 6.83
N LEU A 274 2.67 13.68 6.53
CA LEU A 274 1.30 13.19 6.31
C LEU A 274 0.45 13.37 7.58
N ARG A 275 1.00 13.07 8.76
CA ARG A 275 0.37 13.34 10.07
C ARG A 275 -0.01 14.81 10.22
N THR A 276 0.93 15.70 9.93
CA THR A 276 0.71 17.15 10.05
C THR A 276 -0.38 17.63 9.08
N ARG A 277 -0.34 17.16 7.82
CA ARG A 277 -1.38 17.47 6.82
C ARG A 277 -2.74 16.90 7.22
N TYR A 278 -2.78 15.70 7.78
CA TYR A 278 -4.00 15.06 8.30
C TYR A 278 -4.61 15.84 9.46
N ASP A 279 -3.80 16.28 10.43
CA ASP A 279 -4.25 17.12 11.54
C ASP A 279 -4.83 18.46 11.08
N ALA A 280 -4.15 19.11 10.13
CA ALA A 280 -4.63 20.34 9.53
C ALA A 280 -5.97 20.14 8.82
N TRP A 281 -6.09 19.06 8.04
CA TRP A 281 -7.34 18.67 7.38
C TRP A 281 -8.48 18.42 8.38
N LYS A 282 -8.21 17.68 9.46
CA LYS A 282 -9.18 17.46 10.54
C LYS A 282 -9.61 18.77 11.20
N LYS A 283 -8.65 19.63 11.55
CA LYS A 283 -8.92 20.94 12.16
C LYS A 283 -9.74 21.86 11.24
N ALA A 284 -9.58 21.73 9.93
CA ALA A 284 -10.37 22.43 8.92
C ALA A 284 -11.78 21.84 8.69
N GLY A 285 -12.18 20.86 9.50
CA GLY A 285 -13.52 20.27 9.49
C GLY A 285 -13.67 19.04 8.60
N SER A 286 -12.58 18.33 8.28
CA SER A 286 -12.60 17.03 7.60
C SER A 286 -13.38 17.02 6.28
N ARG A 287 -13.31 18.11 5.51
CA ARG A 287 -14.05 18.28 4.26
C ARG A 287 -13.48 17.40 3.15
N LYS A 288 -14.28 17.11 2.11
CA LYS A 288 -13.76 16.43 0.93
C LYS A 288 -12.56 17.18 0.34
N THR A 289 -11.54 16.44 -0.08
CA THR A 289 -10.43 17.02 -0.83
C THR A 289 -10.87 17.33 -2.26
N GLY A 290 -10.03 18.07 -2.99
CA GLY A 290 -10.24 18.30 -4.42
C GLY A 290 -10.27 17.00 -5.24
N PRO A 291 -10.47 17.11 -6.57
CA PRO A 291 -10.54 15.94 -7.44
C PRO A 291 -9.30 15.06 -7.30
N MET A 292 -9.49 13.75 -7.41
CA MET A 292 -8.37 12.81 -7.43
C MET A 292 -7.42 13.17 -8.58
N PRO A 293 -6.09 13.10 -8.39
CA PRO A 293 -5.17 13.36 -9.48
C PRO A 293 -5.43 12.39 -10.63
N PRO A 294 -5.23 12.80 -11.89
CA PRO A 294 -5.52 11.95 -13.04
C PRO A 294 -4.65 10.69 -13.02
N SER A 295 -5.23 9.56 -13.43
CA SER A 295 -4.54 8.30 -13.65
C SER A 295 -3.55 8.43 -14.83
N LEU A 296 -2.37 7.82 -14.73
CA LEU A 296 -1.47 7.67 -15.88
C LEU A 296 -1.85 6.49 -16.78
N TYR A 297 -2.72 5.60 -16.31
CA TYR A 297 -3.23 4.52 -17.12
C TYR A 297 -4.33 4.99 -18.05
N LYS A 298 -4.14 4.72 -19.34
CA LYS A 298 -5.06 5.13 -20.40
C LYS A 298 -5.94 3.98 -20.92
N GLY A 299 -6.03 2.88 -20.18
CA GLY A 299 -6.64 1.64 -20.66
C GLY A 299 -5.75 0.94 -21.70
N THR A 300 -5.97 -0.35 -21.90
CA THR A 300 -5.62 -0.99 -23.17
C THR A 300 -6.62 -0.50 -24.21
N LYS A 301 -6.15 0.19 -25.26
CA LYS A 301 -6.94 0.35 -26.49
C LYS A 301 -7.21 -1.02 -27.10
#